data_AF-A0AAJ1X0X3-F1
#
_entry.id   AF-A0AAJ1X0X3-F1
#
_cell.length_a   1.000
_cell.length_b   1.000
_cell.length_c   1.000
_cell.angle_alpha   90.00
_cell.angle_beta   90.00
_cell.angle_gamma   90.00
#
_symmetry.space_group_name_H-M   'P 1'
#
loop_
_entity.id
_entity.type
_entity.pdbx_description
1 polymer ?
#
loop_
_entity_poly.entity_id
_entity_poly.type
_entity_poly.pdbx_seq_one_letter_code
_entity_poly.pdbx_strand_id
1 'polypeptide(L)'
;MGASTLYIALPFLLEALVTALIGVVLAGGALAALLRFVVHDRAADTLRFMPWVDGSDYAVALLVIALLGPLLTVLPTLLLTRKYLKV
;
A
#
# COMPACT_ATOMS: atom_id res chain seq x y z
N MET A 1 -37.87 -3.71 1.73
CA MET A 1 -36.74 -3.08 1.00
C MET A 1 -35.55 -4.03 1.11
N GLY A 2 -35.43 -4.99 0.19
CA GLY A 2 -34.46 -6.10 0.26
C GLY A 2 -33.14 -5.80 -0.46
N ALA A 3 -32.44 -4.73 -0.07
CA ALA A 3 -31.12 -4.45 -0.62
C ALA A 3 -30.09 -5.43 -0.03
N SER A 4 -29.25 -6.01 -0.90
CA SER A 4 -28.17 -6.90 -0.48
C SER A 4 -27.22 -6.17 0.46
N THR A 5 -26.77 -6.85 1.52
CA THR A 5 -25.76 -6.41 2.49
C THR A 5 -24.51 -5.82 1.81
N LEU A 6 -24.17 -6.34 0.62
CA LEU A 6 -23.09 -5.86 -0.23
C LEU A 6 -23.33 -4.46 -0.81
N TYR A 7 -24.57 -4.12 -1.16
CA TYR A 7 -24.93 -2.82 -1.71
C TYR A 7 -24.73 -1.70 -0.68
N ILE A 8 -24.90 -2.02 0.61
CA ILE A 8 -24.69 -1.10 1.73
C ILE A 8 -23.20 -0.95 2.04
N ALA A 9 -22.42 -2.02 1.95
CA ALA A 9 -20.99 -2.00 2.25
C ALA A 9 -20.12 -1.40 1.11
N LEU A 10 -20.63 -1.41 -0.12
CA LEU A 10 -19.91 -0.97 -1.33
C LEU A 10 -19.30 0.45 -1.23
N PRO A 11 -20.03 1.52 -0.80
CA PRO A 11 -19.44 2.86 -0.72
C PRO A 11 -18.24 2.93 0.22
N PHE A 12 -18.34 2.32 1.41
CA PHE A 12 -17.24 2.24 2.37
C PHE A 12 -16.05 1.45 1.81
N LEU A 13 -16.33 0.37 1.07
CA LEU A 13 -15.29 -0.44 0.45
C LEU A 13 -14.52 0.35 -0.62
N LEU A 14 -15.24 1.15 -1.42
CA LEU A 14 -14.66 1.99 -2.46
C LEU A 14 -13.83 3.14 -1.87
N GLU A 15 -14.32 3.80 -0.82
CA GLU A 15 -13.54 4.80 -0.09
C GLU A 15 -12.23 4.21 0.44
N ALA A 16 -12.32 3.07 1.13
CA ALA A 16 -11.15 2.38 1.68
C ALA A 16 -10.15 1.94 0.59
N LEU A 17 -10.65 1.47 -0.56
CA LEU A 17 -9.82 1.11 -1.70
C LEU A 17 -9.09 2.33 -2.29
N VAL A 18 -9.78 3.46 -2.48
CA VAL A 18 -9.17 4.69 -3.00
C VAL A 18 -8.12 5.21 -2.03
N THR A 19 -8.40 5.23 -0.73
CA THR A 19 -7.41 5.60 0.30
C THR A 19 -6.18 4.69 0.25
N ALA A 20 -6.38 3.38 0.11
CA ALA A 20 -5.28 2.43 0.01
C ALA A 20 -4.41 2.66 -1.24
N LEU A 21 -5.03 2.92 -2.40
CA LEU A 21 -4.31 3.21 -3.64
C LEU A 21 -3.46 4.47 -3.52
N ILE A 22 -4.01 5.55 -2.96
CA ILE A 22 -3.26 6.79 -2.71
C ILE A 22 -2.09 6.50 -1.76
N GLY A 23 -2.33 5.75 -0.68
CA GLY A 23 -1.29 5.37 0.27
C GLY A 23 -0.15 4.56 -0.38
N VAL A 24 -0.46 3.60 -1.24
CA VAL A 24 0.52 2.81 -1.99
C VAL A 24 1.38 3.70 -2.89
N VAL A 25 0.75 4.61 -3.64
CA VAL A 25 1.47 5.53 -4.54
C VAL A 25 2.41 6.43 -3.74
N LEU A 26 1.93 6.99 -2.63
CA LEU A 26 2.75 7.84 -1.76
C LEU A 26 3.90 7.07 -1.12
N ALA A 27 3.65 5.85 -0.62
CA ALA A 27 4.69 5.01 -0.02
C ALA A 27 5.75 4.59 -1.05
N GLY A 28 5.32 4.16 -2.24
CA GLY A 28 6.22 3.80 -3.34
C GLY A 28 7.05 4.98 -3.80
N GLY A 29 6.42 6.15 -3.98
CA GLY A 29 7.12 7.39 -4.35
C GLY A 29 8.12 7.84 -3.29
N ALA A 30 7.76 7.78 -2.00
CA ALA A 30 8.66 8.09 -0.90
C ALA A 30 9.86 7.12 -0.86
N LEU A 31 9.61 5.82 -1.04
CA LEU A 31 10.67 4.82 -1.09
C LEU A 31 11.63 5.07 -2.26
N ALA A 32 11.10 5.34 -3.46
CA ALA A 32 11.90 5.68 -4.64
C ALA A 32 12.75 6.93 -4.42
N ALA A 33 12.16 7.98 -3.83
CA ALA A 33 12.85 9.22 -3.53
C ALA A 33 14.00 9.01 -2.53
N LEU A 34 13.78 8.25 -1.46
CA LEU A 34 14.83 7.94 -0.48
C LEU A 34 15.96 7.10 -1.10
N LEU A 35 15.62 6.06 -1.86
CA LEU A 35 16.60 5.25 -2.57
C LEU A 35 17.44 6.08 -3.54
N ARG A 36 16.84 7.02 -4.27
CA ARG A 36 17.58 7.85 -5.21
C ARG A 36 18.42 8.92 -4.50
N PHE A 37 17.76 9.80 -3.75
CA PHE A 37 18.39 11.02 -3.22
C PHE A 37 19.25 10.79 -1.97
N VAL A 38 18.94 9.77 -1.17
CA VAL A 38 19.68 9.49 0.07
C VAL A 38 20.69 8.37 -0.16
N VAL A 39 20.25 7.25 -0.73
CA VAL A 39 21.13 6.09 -0.87
C VAL A 39 22.12 6.30 -2.02
N HIS A 40 21.63 6.45 -3.26
CA HIS A 40 22.52 6.54 -4.42
C HIS A 40 23.32 7.85 -4.46
N ASP A 41 22.66 8.99 -4.27
CA ASP A 41 23.31 10.31 -4.46
C ASP A 41 24.17 10.77 -3.26
N ARG A 42 24.12 10.08 -2.10
CA ARG A 42 24.89 10.49 -0.89
C ARG A 42 25.68 9.35 -0.26
N ALA A 43 25.03 8.21 -0.02
CA ALA A 43 25.64 7.12 0.74
C ALA A 43 26.55 6.23 -0.13
N ALA A 44 26.11 5.90 -1.34
CA ALA A 44 26.82 4.99 -2.25
C ALA A 44 28.16 5.56 -2.74
N ASP A 45 28.27 6.89 -2.89
CA ASP A 45 29.53 7.55 -3.24
C ASP A 45 30.57 7.52 -2.12
N THR A 46 30.12 7.49 -0.87
CA THR A 46 30.99 7.54 0.31
C THR A 46 31.40 6.14 0.80
N LEU A 47 30.55 5.14 0.62
CA LEU A 47 30.69 3.80 1.18
C LEU A 47 30.57 2.73 0.08
N ARG A 48 31.67 2.53 -0.67
CA ARG A 48 31.73 1.62 -1.83
C ARG A 48 31.97 0.14 -1.48
N PHE A 49 32.19 -0.19 -0.21
CA PHE A 49 32.57 -1.54 0.22
C PHE A 49 31.38 -2.46 0.55
N MET A 50 30.15 -1.94 0.56
CA MET A 50 28.93 -2.70 0.87
C MET A 50 28.02 -2.79 -0.36
N PRO A 51 27.39 -3.95 -0.63
CA PRO A 51 26.35 -4.04 -1.65
C PRO A 51 25.14 -3.20 -1.25
N TRP A 52 24.76 -2.26 -2.11
CA TRP A 52 23.60 -1.40 -1.93
C TRP A 52 22.35 -2.02 -2.53
N VAL A 53 21.20 -1.68 -1.96
CA VAL A 53 19.87 -2.03 -2.48
C VAL A 53 19.74 -1.56 -3.93
N ASP A 54 19.37 -2.47 -4.80
CA ASP A 54 19.29 -2.21 -6.23
C ASP A 54 17.84 -1.97 -6.71
N GLY A 55 17.67 -1.77 -8.03
CA GLY A 55 16.34 -1.56 -8.61
C GLY A 55 15.42 -2.77 -8.49
N SER A 56 15.98 -3.98 -8.37
CA SER A 56 15.20 -5.22 -8.27
C SER A 56 14.58 -5.36 -6.88
N ASP A 57 15.36 -5.06 -5.84
CA ASP A 57 14.89 -4.99 -4.46
C ASP A 57 13.77 -3.96 -4.29
N TYR A 58 13.94 -2.78 -4.91
CA TYR A 58 12.88 -1.76 -4.94
C TYR A 58 11.61 -2.25 -5.61
N ALA A 59 11.71 -2.94 -6.76
CA ALA A 59 10.54 -3.46 -7.47
C ALA A 59 9.79 -4.51 -6.65
N VAL A 60 10.51 -5.40 -5.95
CA VAL A 60 9.92 -6.39 -5.04
C VAL A 60 9.21 -5.68 -3.89
N ALA A 61 9.86 -4.70 -3.25
CA ALA A 61 9.26 -3.93 -2.16
C ALA A 61 8.00 -3.20 -2.62
N LEU A 62 8.03 -2.58 -3.80
CA LEU A 62 6.88 -1.89 -4.38
C LEU A 62 5.72 -2.85 -4.63
N LEU A 63 5.98 -4.05 -5.14
CA LEU A 63 4.96 -5.08 -5.36
C LEU A 63 4.32 -5.51 -4.04
N VAL A 64 5.14 -5.76 -3.02
CA VAL A 64 4.67 -6.13 -1.68
C VAL A 64 3.78 -5.03 -1.09
N ILE A 65 4.20 -3.76 -1.18
CA ILE A 65 3.41 -2.61 -0.72
C ILE A 65 2.10 -2.51 -1.50
N ALA A 66 2.15 -2.66 -2.82
CA ALA A 66 0.97 -2.59 -3.69
C ALA A 66 -0.06 -3.69 -3.41
N LEU A 67 0.40 -4.86 -2.94
CA LEU A 67 -0.48 -5.96 -2.56
C LEU A 67 -1.02 -5.77 -1.13
N LEU A 68 -0.12 -5.49 -0.17
CA LEU A 68 -0.48 -5.41 1.25
C LEU A 68 -1.28 -4.16 1.59
N GLY A 69 -1.02 -3.02 0.95
CA GLY A 69 -1.75 -1.78 1.21
C GLY A 69 -3.27 -1.94 1.05
N PRO A 70 -3.76 -2.34 -0.13
CA PRO A 70 -5.18 -2.62 -0.35
C PRO A 70 -5.69 -3.76 0.51
N LEU A 71 -4.91 -4.83 0.67
CA LEU A 71 -5.32 -6.00 1.45
C LEU A 71 -5.62 -5.63 2.91
N LEU A 72 -4.69 -4.92 3.56
CA LEU A 72 -4.79 -4.50 4.95
C LEU A 72 -5.83 -3.41 5.18
N THR A 73 -6.25 -2.68 4.14
CA THR A 73 -7.24 -1.60 4.25
C THR A 73 -8.66 -2.11 3.95
N VAL A 74 -8.80 -2.92 2.90
CA VAL A 74 -10.10 -3.40 2.41
C VAL A 74 -10.62 -4.56 3.25
N LEU A 75 -9.77 -5.51 3.67
CA LEU A 75 -10.22 -6.66 4.45
C LEU A 75 -10.86 -6.27 5.79
N PRO A 76 -10.25 -5.40 6.63
CA PRO A 76 -10.88 -4.99 7.89
C PRO A 76 -12.20 -4.26 7.64
N THR A 77 -12.25 -3.39 6.63
CA THR A 77 -13.47 -2.65 6.25
C THR A 77 -14.60 -3.62 5.87
N LEU A 78 -14.30 -4.67 5.09
CA LEU A 78 -15.27 -5.71 4.73
C LEU A 78 -15.72 -6.53 5.95
N LEU A 79 -14.80 -6.90 6.84
CA LEU A 79 -15.10 -7.72 8.02
C LEU A 79 -15.96 -6.94 9.03
N LEU A 80 -15.64 -5.67 9.27
CA LEU A 80 -16.40 -4.80 10.16
C LEU A 80 -17.82 -4.59 9.63
N THR A 81 -17.97 -4.20 8.36
CA THR A 81 -19.29 -4.00 7.75
C THR A 81 -20.16 -5.27 7.80
N ARG A 82 -19.58 -6.46 7.59
CA ARG A 82 -20.30 -7.73 7.76
C ARG A 82 -20.72 -8.04 9.20
N LYS A 83 -19.92 -7.66 10.20
CA LYS A 83 -20.21 -7.93 11.62
C LYS A 83 -21.39 -7.12 12.15
N TYR A 84 -21.57 -5.87 11.70
CA TYR A 84 -22.65 -4.99 12.15
C TYR A 84 -23.96 -5.14 11.37
N LEU A 85 -23.97 -5.87 10.25
CA LEU A 85 -25.16 -6.14 9.44
C LEU A 85 -25.88 -7.46 9.78
N LYS A 86 -25.43 -8.17 10.82
CA LYS A 86 -26.23 -9.25 11.45
C LYS A 86 -27.15 -8.65 12.51
N VAL A 87 -28.26 -8.03 12.06
CA VAL A 87 -29.45 -7.72 12.88
C VAL A 87 -30.69 -8.09 12.09
#